data_AF-A0A6P0YZH1-F1
#
_entry.id   AF-A0A6P0YZH1-F1
#
_cell.length_a   1.000
_cell.length_b   1.000
_cell.length_c   1.000
_cell.angle_alpha   90.00
_cell.angle_beta   90.00
_cell.angle_gamma   90.00
#
_symmetry.space_group_name_H-M   'P 1'
#
loop_
_entity.id
_entity.type
_entity.pdbx_description
1 polymer ?
#
loop_
_entity_poly.entity_id
_entity_poly.type
_entity_poly.pdbx_seq_one_letter_code
_entity_poly.pdbx_strand_id
1 'polypeptide(L)'
;MTYAYKIEPGWIDISRVELTLPHLAPEFQGLRIAQISDIHIDDNPMTQERLEKIVQLINQQKPDLVAITGDFVSWKPELFAHKLAIALGKLKPKEATVAVLGNHDHWTNPTIIQQAIAQAGIIELSNVVYTLQRGSAQFNIAGVDDLWAGKNRLDLVLEQLP
;
A
#
# COMPACT_ATOMS: atom_id res chain seq x y z
N MET A 1 16.02 -9.98 -20.97
CA MET A 1 15.68 -11.06 -20.00
C MET A 1 16.57 -11.00 -18.76
N THR A 2 17.90 -11.13 -18.81
CA THR A 2 18.74 -11.17 -17.59
C THR A 2 18.63 -9.94 -16.68
N TYR A 3 18.51 -8.73 -17.23
CA TYR A 3 18.39 -7.49 -16.45
C TYR A 3 17.09 -7.46 -15.61
N ALA A 4 15.93 -7.58 -16.26
CA ALA A 4 14.61 -7.55 -15.60
C ALA A 4 14.37 -8.68 -14.59
N TYR A 5 15.01 -9.85 -14.77
CA TYR A 5 14.80 -11.00 -13.88
C TYR A 5 15.87 -11.15 -12.79
N LYS A 6 17.08 -10.59 -12.96
CA LYS A 6 18.19 -10.82 -12.03
C LYS A 6 18.84 -9.56 -11.46
N ILE A 7 18.71 -8.41 -12.11
CA ILE A 7 19.40 -7.16 -11.72
C ILE A 7 18.39 -6.16 -11.16
N GLU A 8 17.38 -5.80 -11.95
CA GLU A 8 16.33 -4.86 -11.57
C GLU A 8 15.59 -5.25 -10.28
N PRO A 9 15.23 -6.54 -10.03
CA PRO A 9 14.57 -6.91 -8.78
C PRO A 9 15.47 -6.72 -7.55
N GLY A 10 16.80 -6.76 -7.72
CA GLY A 10 17.75 -6.54 -6.62
C GLY A 10 17.94 -5.06 -6.28
N TRP A 11 17.55 -4.15 -7.17
CA TRP A 11 17.77 -2.72 -7.04
C TRP A 11 16.56 -2.04 -6.42
N ILE A 12 16.53 -1.97 -5.10
CA ILE A 12 15.55 -1.14 -4.38
C ILE A 12 16.07 0.29 -4.42
N ASP A 13 15.33 1.18 -5.08
CA ASP A 13 15.58 2.62 -5.08
C ASP A 13 14.56 3.36 -4.21
N ILE A 14 14.99 4.44 -3.58
CA ILE A 14 14.13 5.30 -2.76
C ILE A 14 14.04 6.66 -3.44
N SER A 15 12.94 6.86 -4.17
CA SER A 15 12.61 8.16 -4.76
C SER A 15 11.90 9.04 -3.73
N ARG A 16 12.27 10.33 -3.69
CA ARG A 16 11.62 11.34 -2.84
C ARG A 16 11.01 12.41 -3.73
N VAL A 17 9.70 12.61 -3.58
CA VAL A 17 8.94 13.64 -4.28
C VAL A 17 8.39 14.61 -3.25
N GLU A 18 8.70 15.89 -3.39
CA GLU A 18 8.11 16.95 -2.59
C GLU A 18 6.84 17.46 -3.29
N LEU A 19 5.71 17.43 -2.58
CA LEU A 19 4.43 17.88 -3.10
C LEU A 19 4.01 19.16 -2.38
N THR A 20 3.74 20.22 -3.15
CA THR A 20 3.10 21.44 -2.63
C THR A 20 1.61 21.37 -2.92
N LEU A 21 0.81 21.29 -1.85
CA LEU A 21 -0.63 21.23 -1.92
C LEU A 21 -1.21 22.60 -1.50
N PRO A 22 -1.86 23.36 -2.41
CA PRO A 22 -2.31 24.74 -2.13
C PRO A 22 -3.25 24.90 -0.94
N HIS A 23 -4.00 23.85 -0.62
CA HIS A 23 -5.00 23.84 0.45
C HIS A 23 -4.61 22.94 1.63
N LEU A 24 -3.32 22.62 1.75
CA LEU A 24 -2.85 21.81 2.87
C LEU A 24 -2.87 22.61 4.16
N ALA A 25 -3.62 22.12 5.14
CA ALA A 25 -3.65 22.73 6.46
C ALA A 25 -2.23 22.69 7.10
N PRO A 26 -1.82 23.75 7.82
CA PRO A 26 -0.49 23.83 8.45
C PRO A 26 -0.14 22.63 9.33
N GLU A 27 -1.12 21.98 9.94
CA GLU A 27 -0.98 20.82 10.81
C GLU A 27 -0.45 19.57 10.09
N PHE A 28 -0.58 19.52 8.77
CA PHE A 28 -0.07 18.44 7.92
C PHE A 28 1.22 18.82 7.16
N GLN A 29 1.80 19.99 7.44
CA GLN A 29 3.10 20.35 6.87
C GLN A 29 4.17 19.33 7.26
N GLY A 30 4.93 18.88 6.27
CA GLY A 30 5.94 17.84 6.45
C GLY A 30 5.39 16.42 6.67
N LEU A 31 4.09 16.19 6.46
CA LEU A 31 3.52 14.84 6.42
C LEU A 31 4.28 13.98 5.40
N ARG A 32 4.72 12.80 5.81
CA ARG A 32 5.47 11.85 4.98
C ARG A 32 4.64 10.61 4.69
N ILE A 33 4.44 10.32 3.42
CA ILE A 33 3.78 9.11 2.94
C ILE A 33 4.84 8.27 2.22
N ALA A 34 5.02 7.02 2.67
CA ALA A 34 5.75 6.03 1.88
C ALA A 34 4.74 5.26 1.03
N GLN A 35 4.90 5.29 -0.29
CA GLN A 35 4.06 4.53 -1.20
C GLN A 35 4.83 3.37 -1.81
N ILE A 36 4.19 2.20 -1.87
CA ILE A 36 4.65 1.02 -2.59
C ILE A 36 3.49 0.40 -3.36
N SER A 37 3.80 -0.38 -4.39
CA SER A 37 2.84 -1.07 -5.26
C SER A 37 3.44 -2.37 -5.75
N ASP A 38 2.64 -3.23 -6.37
CA ASP A 38 3.10 -4.35 -7.20
C ASP A 38 4.10 -5.25 -6.44
N ILE A 39 3.77 -5.57 -5.19
CA ILE A 39 4.62 -6.38 -4.32
C ILE A 39 4.85 -7.75 -4.95
N HIS A 40 3.78 -8.39 -5.46
CA HIS A 40 3.88 -9.67 -6.19
C HIS A 40 4.71 -10.72 -5.44
N ILE A 41 4.37 -11.00 -4.17
CA ILE A 41 5.07 -12.06 -3.41
C ILE A 41 4.84 -13.43 -4.07
N ASP A 42 5.93 -14.17 -4.31
CA ASP A 42 5.90 -15.45 -5.05
C ASP A 42 7.04 -16.42 -4.69
N ASP A 43 7.80 -16.13 -3.63
CA ASP A 43 9.04 -16.82 -3.23
C ASP A 43 10.18 -16.78 -4.27
N ASN A 44 9.97 -16.23 -5.47
CA ASN A 44 11.00 -15.97 -6.47
C ASN A 44 10.44 -15.11 -7.63
N PRO A 45 10.86 -13.84 -7.78
CA PRO A 45 11.97 -13.19 -7.08
C PRO A 45 11.57 -12.50 -5.77
N MET A 46 10.28 -12.44 -5.41
CA MET A 46 9.84 -11.73 -4.21
C MET A 46 9.60 -12.72 -3.06
N THR A 47 10.66 -12.96 -2.29
CA THR A 47 10.60 -13.77 -1.07
C THR A 47 10.07 -12.96 0.11
N GLN A 48 9.61 -13.65 1.15
CA GLN A 48 9.29 -13.01 2.44
C GLN A 48 10.47 -12.20 2.97
N GLU A 49 11.69 -12.73 2.92
CA GLU A 49 12.90 -12.02 3.38
C GLU A 49 13.14 -10.72 2.60
N ARG A 50 12.95 -10.74 1.28
CA ARG A 50 13.08 -9.53 0.46
C ARG A 50 12.01 -8.50 0.80
N LEU A 51 10.76 -8.92 0.99
CA LEU A 51 9.69 -8.03 1.43
C LEU A 51 9.98 -7.45 2.83
N GLU A 52 10.50 -8.26 3.76
CA GLU A 52 10.90 -7.77 5.08
C GLU A 52 12.04 -6.74 5.01
N LYS A 53 13.00 -6.91 4.09
CA LYS A 53 14.03 -5.91 3.81
C LYS A 53 13.43 -4.61 3.26
N ILE A 54 12.45 -4.68 2.36
CA ILE A 54 11.72 -3.51 1.87
C ILE A 54 10.99 -2.81 3.02
N VAL A 55 10.29 -3.56 3.87
CA VAL A 55 9.60 -3.03 5.07
C VAL A 55 10.58 -2.34 6.02
N GLN A 56 11.78 -2.88 6.22
CA GLN A 56 12.83 -2.21 7.01
C GLN A 56 13.25 -0.88 6.39
N LEU A 57 13.45 -0.82 5.07
CA LEU A 57 13.82 0.41 4.36
C LEU A 57 12.71 1.47 4.45
N ILE A 58 11.45 1.06 4.32
CA ILE A 58 10.27 1.92 4.52
C ILE A 58 10.28 2.51 5.94
N ASN A 59 10.43 1.66 6.95
CA ASN A 59 10.45 2.10 8.36
C ASN A 59 11.59 3.09 8.65
N GLN A 60 12.74 2.94 8.00
CA GLN A 60 13.87 3.88 8.13
C GLN A 60 13.54 5.29 7.60
N GLN A 61 12.57 5.42 6.70
CA GLN A 61 12.10 6.73 6.22
C GLN A 61 11.23 7.47 7.25
N LYS A 62 10.83 6.78 8.33
CA LYS A 62 9.95 7.29 9.40
C LYS A 62 8.66 7.91 8.84
N PRO A 63 7.91 7.19 7.98
CA PRO A 63 6.69 7.71 7.39
C PRO A 63 5.62 7.95 8.45
N ASP A 64 4.78 8.94 8.21
CA ASP A 64 3.54 9.11 8.98
C ASP A 64 2.50 8.09 8.49
N LEU A 65 2.46 7.82 7.18
CA LEU A 65 1.56 6.86 6.54
C LEU A 65 2.33 5.95 5.57
N VAL A 66 1.90 4.69 5.47
CA VAL A 66 2.30 3.80 4.38
C VAL A 66 1.09 3.53 3.50
N ALA A 67 1.21 3.77 2.19
CA ALA A 67 0.18 3.48 1.20
C ALA A 67 0.62 2.32 0.31
N ILE A 68 -0.17 1.25 0.23
CA ILE A 68 0.07 0.11 -0.66
C ILE A 68 -0.98 0.10 -1.77
N THR A 69 -0.57 0.31 -3.01
CA THR A 69 -1.50 0.54 -4.13
C THR A 69 -1.75 -0.69 -4.99
N GLY A 70 -1.97 -1.84 -4.33
CA GLY A 70 -2.41 -3.08 -4.97
C GLY A 70 -1.30 -4.08 -5.34
N ASP A 71 -1.75 -5.21 -5.88
CA ASP A 71 -0.96 -6.31 -6.43
C ASP A 71 -0.01 -6.95 -5.41
N PHE A 72 -0.62 -7.61 -4.41
CA PHE A 72 0.10 -8.16 -3.27
C PHE A 72 0.80 -9.49 -3.57
N VAL A 73 0.15 -10.37 -4.34
CA VAL A 73 0.61 -11.74 -4.61
C VAL A 73 0.56 -12.02 -6.11
N SER A 74 1.60 -12.66 -6.65
CA SER A 74 1.66 -12.99 -8.09
C SER A 74 0.63 -14.04 -8.50
N TRP A 75 0.48 -15.11 -7.70
CA TRP A 75 -0.40 -16.26 -7.96
C TRP A 75 -0.64 -17.08 -6.68
N LYS A 76 -1.73 -17.86 -6.64
CA LYS A 76 -2.10 -18.77 -5.53
C LYS A 76 -1.92 -18.14 -4.13
N PRO A 77 -2.74 -17.13 -3.78
CA PRO A 77 -2.63 -16.42 -2.51
C PRO A 77 -2.69 -17.32 -1.27
N GLU A 78 -3.28 -18.51 -1.38
CA GLU A 78 -3.30 -19.54 -0.33
C GLU A 78 -1.89 -19.93 0.15
N LEU A 79 -0.87 -19.83 -0.72
CA LEU A 79 0.52 -20.19 -0.40
C LEU A 79 1.30 -19.05 0.26
N PHE A 80 0.93 -17.81 -0.03
CA PHE A 80 1.76 -16.65 0.28
C PHE A 80 1.12 -15.64 1.22
N ALA A 81 -0.21 -15.66 1.39
CA ALA A 81 -0.95 -14.71 2.23
C ALA A 81 -0.41 -14.61 3.67
N HIS A 82 -0.05 -15.74 4.28
CA HIS A 82 0.52 -15.74 5.62
C HIS A 82 1.91 -15.07 5.66
N LYS A 83 2.77 -15.32 4.66
CA LYS A 83 4.09 -14.70 4.54
C LYS A 83 3.97 -13.19 4.31
N LEU A 84 3.03 -12.80 3.46
CA LEU A 84 2.67 -11.41 3.19
C LEU A 84 2.26 -10.71 4.49
N ALA A 85 1.32 -11.30 5.25
CA ALA A 85 0.82 -10.73 6.48
C ALA A 85 1.93 -10.55 7.54
N ILE A 86 2.81 -11.55 7.70
CA ILE A 86 3.95 -11.46 8.62
C ILE A 86 4.89 -10.31 8.24
N ALA A 87 5.24 -10.19 6.96
CA ALA A 87 6.18 -9.18 6.53
C ALA A 87 5.59 -7.77 6.64
N LEU A 88 4.37 -7.57 6.13
CA LEU A 88 3.69 -6.28 6.17
C LEU A 88 3.29 -5.85 7.59
N GLY A 89 3.00 -6.80 8.48
CA GLY A 89 2.72 -6.51 9.89
C GLY A 89 3.93 -5.92 10.66
N LYS A 90 5.11 -5.88 10.05
CA LYS A 90 6.30 -5.21 10.59
C LYS A 90 6.41 -3.74 10.18
N LEU A 91 5.49 -3.22 9.37
CA LEU A 91 5.41 -1.78 9.05
C LEU A 91 5.14 -0.97 10.32
N LYS A 92 5.81 0.17 10.45
CA LYS A 92 5.74 1.06 11.62
C LYS A 92 5.51 2.52 11.20
N PRO A 93 4.43 2.82 10.47
CA PRO A 93 4.02 4.21 10.28
C PRO A 93 3.65 4.85 11.62
N LYS A 94 3.67 6.18 11.69
CA LYS A 94 3.20 6.88 12.89
C LYS A 94 1.68 6.85 13.05
N GLU A 95 0.94 6.89 11.94
CA GLU A 95 -0.52 7.01 11.93
C GLU A 95 -1.18 5.70 11.47
N ALA A 96 -0.95 5.28 10.22
CA ALA A 96 -1.59 4.09 9.65
C ALA A 96 -0.86 3.52 8.42
N THR A 97 -1.13 2.25 8.14
CA THR A 97 -0.92 1.66 6.82
C THR A 97 -2.28 1.52 6.13
N VAL A 98 -2.39 1.99 4.90
CA VAL A 98 -3.60 1.94 4.10
C VAL A 98 -3.31 1.22 2.78
N ALA A 99 -4.32 0.58 2.20
CA ALA A 99 -4.15 -0.14 0.94
C ALA A 99 -5.40 -0.12 0.06
N VAL A 100 -5.22 -0.27 -1.25
CA VAL A 100 -6.28 -0.70 -2.17
C VAL A 100 -5.89 -2.04 -2.80
N LEU A 101 -6.86 -2.78 -3.31
CA LEU A 101 -6.58 -3.97 -4.11
C LEU A 101 -6.19 -3.57 -5.54
N GLY A 102 -5.31 -4.38 -6.14
CA GLY A 102 -4.93 -4.30 -7.54
C GLY A 102 -5.67 -5.34 -8.39
N ASN A 103 -5.47 -5.29 -9.70
CA ASN A 103 -6.10 -6.22 -10.62
C ASN A 103 -5.70 -7.67 -10.36
N HIS A 104 -4.43 -7.96 -10.01
CA HIS A 104 -4.01 -9.33 -9.72
C HIS A 104 -4.66 -9.88 -8.45
N ASP A 105 -4.92 -9.03 -7.47
CA ASP A 105 -5.63 -9.43 -6.25
C ASP A 105 -7.06 -9.87 -6.58
N HIS A 106 -7.76 -9.10 -7.42
CA HIS A 106 -9.10 -9.43 -7.90
C HIS A 106 -9.13 -10.65 -8.81
N TRP A 107 -8.13 -10.84 -9.67
CA TRP A 107 -8.05 -11.97 -10.60
C TRP A 107 -7.64 -13.28 -9.94
N THR A 108 -7.03 -13.23 -8.75
CA THR A 108 -6.66 -14.41 -7.97
C THR A 108 -7.75 -14.74 -6.94
N ASN A 109 -7.66 -14.19 -5.74
CA ASN A 109 -8.63 -14.37 -4.69
C ASN A 109 -8.62 -13.15 -3.75
N PRO A 110 -9.46 -12.13 -4.02
CA PRO A 110 -9.41 -10.88 -3.28
C PRO A 110 -9.73 -11.10 -1.79
N THR A 111 -10.59 -12.07 -1.46
CA THR A 111 -10.94 -12.37 -0.07
C THR A 111 -9.73 -12.82 0.76
N ILE A 112 -8.84 -13.64 0.19
CA ILE A 112 -7.62 -14.07 0.89
C ILE A 112 -6.67 -12.89 1.09
N ILE A 113 -6.53 -12.02 0.07
CA ILE A 113 -5.69 -10.83 0.17
C ILE A 113 -6.22 -9.87 1.25
N GLN A 114 -7.53 -9.59 1.24
CA GLN A 114 -8.20 -8.78 2.25
C GLN A 114 -7.97 -9.31 3.67
N GLN A 115 -8.08 -10.63 3.86
CA GLN A 115 -7.78 -11.26 5.14
C GLN A 115 -6.31 -11.09 5.54
N ALA A 116 -5.38 -11.23 4.60
CA ALA A 116 -3.95 -11.09 4.86
C ALA A 116 -3.57 -9.66 5.25
N ILE A 117 -4.07 -8.65 4.53
CA ILE A 117 -3.79 -7.25 4.84
C ILE A 117 -4.46 -6.83 6.16
N ALA A 118 -5.67 -7.32 6.44
CA ALA A 118 -6.32 -7.09 7.73
C ALA A 118 -5.54 -7.71 8.90
N GLN A 119 -5.01 -8.93 8.73
CA GLN A 119 -4.14 -9.58 9.72
C GLN A 119 -2.83 -8.80 9.96
N ALA A 120 -2.33 -8.11 8.94
CA ALA A 120 -1.17 -7.21 9.04
C ALA A 120 -1.50 -5.85 9.69
N GLY A 121 -2.76 -5.59 10.05
CA GLY A 121 -3.20 -4.31 10.60
C GLY A 121 -3.32 -3.19 9.56
N ILE A 122 -3.49 -3.54 8.28
CA ILE A 122 -3.64 -2.59 7.18
C ILE A 122 -5.13 -2.26 6.98
N ILE A 123 -5.43 -0.99 6.77
CA ILE A 123 -6.78 -0.49 6.49
C ILE A 123 -7.01 -0.55 4.98
N GLU A 124 -7.96 -1.36 4.54
CA GLU A 124 -8.39 -1.39 3.13
C GLU A 124 -9.23 -0.15 2.80
N LEU A 125 -8.86 0.54 1.72
CA LEU A 125 -9.48 1.74 1.18
C LEU A 125 -10.13 1.54 -0.18
N SER A 126 -10.43 0.31 -0.59
CA SER A 126 -11.08 0.01 -1.87
C SER A 126 -12.43 0.74 -1.97
N ASN A 127 -12.45 1.88 -2.66
CA ASN A 127 -13.57 2.81 -2.81
C ASN A 127 -14.06 3.48 -1.52
N VAL A 128 -13.18 3.66 -0.53
CA VAL A 128 -13.50 4.36 0.73
C VAL A 128 -12.44 5.39 1.10
N VAL A 129 -12.80 6.30 1.99
CA VAL A 129 -11.93 7.38 2.48
C VAL A 129 -11.47 7.10 3.90
N TYR A 130 -10.18 7.34 4.16
CA TYR A 130 -9.62 7.41 5.49
C TYR A 130 -9.19 8.84 5.80
N THR A 131 -9.65 9.38 6.93
CA THR A 131 -9.38 10.76 7.33
C THR A 131 -8.43 10.79 8.50
N LEU A 132 -7.27 11.43 8.31
CA LEU A 132 -6.44 11.84 9.43
C LEU A 132 -6.98 13.15 10.02
N GLN A 133 -7.00 13.21 11.35
CA GLN A 133 -7.43 14.38 12.10
C GLN A 133 -6.26 14.92 12.94
N ARG A 134 -5.94 16.21 12.79
CA ARG A 134 -4.99 16.93 13.66
C ARG A 134 -5.64 18.22 14.15
N GLY A 135 -6.09 18.23 15.41
CA GLY A 135 -6.92 19.33 15.91
C GLY A 135 -8.23 19.42 15.11
N SER A 136 -8.55 20.60 14.57
CA SER A 136 -9.69 20.80 13.66
C SER A 136 -9.37 20.50 12.19
N ALA A 137 -8.09 20.29 11.84
CA ALA A 137 -7.69 20.03 10.46
C ALA A 137 -7.88 18.56 10.08
N GLN A 138 -8.30 18.34 8.83
CA GLN A 138 -8.50 17.03 8.22
C GLN A 138 -7.59 16.84 7.01
N PHE A 139 -7.08 15.62 6.85
CA PHE A 139 -6.40 15.17 5.64
C PHE A 139 -7.03 13.87 5.18
N ASN A 140 -7.73 13.93 4.05
CA ASN A 140 -8.46 12.81 3.49
C ASN A 140 -7.57 12.00 2.54
N ILE A 141 -7.57 10.69 2.74
CA ILE A 141 -6.91 9.71 1.89
C ILE A 141 -7.99 8.89 1.23
N ALA A 142 -8.18 9.12 -0.07
CA ALA A 142 -9.20 8.47 -0.86
C ALA A 142 -8.60 7.30 -1.62
N GLY A 143 -9.04 6.07 -1.31
CA GLY A 143 -8.69 4.91 -2.10
C GLY A 143 -9.74 4.67 -3.19
N VAL A 144 -9.28 4.51 -4.43
CA VAL A 144 -10.11 4.08 -5.56
C VAL A 144 -9.63 2.69 -5.93
N ASP A 145 -10.55 1.74 -5.99
CA ASP A 145 -10.25 0.35 -6.35
C ASP A 145 -9.88 0.26 -7.84
N ASP A 146 -9.46 -0.91 -8.30
CA ASP A 146 -8.80 -1.08 -9.58
C ASP A 146 -9.72 -0.91 -10.81
N LEU A 147 -9.18 -0.25 -11.84
CA LEU A 147 -9.85 0.03 -13.11
C LEU A 147 -9.94 -1.21 -14.01
N TRP A 148 -8.90 -2.03 -14.07
CA TRP A 148 -8.81 -3.18 -14.98
C TRP A 148 -9.74 -4.32 -14.53
N ALA A 149 -9.94 -4.48 -13.23
CA ALA A 149 -10.92 -5.37 -12.63
C ALA A 149 -12.36 -4.80 -12.69
N GLY A 150 -12.54 -3.55 -13.14
CA GLY A 150 -13.83 -2.87 -13.20
C GLY A 150 -14.44 -2.64 -11.82
N LYS A 151 -13.60 -2.42 -10.80
CA LYS A 151 -14.01 -2.25 -9.40
C LYS A 151 -13.92 -0.81 -8.92
N ASN A 152 -13.29 0.06 -9.69
CA ASN A 152 -13.19 1.49 -9.42
C ASN A 152 -14.59 2.14 -9.28
N ARG A 153 -14.87 2.72 -8.10
CA ARG A 153 -16.09 3.45 -7.78
C ARG A 153 -15.75 4.83 -7.23
N LEU A 154 -15.22 5.68 -8.11
CA LEU A 154 -14.89 7.07 -7.79
C LEU A 154 -16.12 7.85 -7.30
N ASP A 155 -17.30 7.53 -7.80
CA ASP A 155 -18.57 8.10 -7.35
C ASP A 155 -18.78 7.91 -5.85
N LEU A 156 -18.59 6.68 -5.34
CA LEU A 156 -18.73 6.39 -3.91
C LEU A 156 -17.68 7.08 -3.06
N VAL A 157 -16.47 7.26 -3.59
CA VAL A 157 -15.38 7.95 -2.92
C VAL A 157 -15.69 9.44 -2.79
N LEU A 158 -16.21 10.06 -3.85
CA LEU A 158 -16.56 11.48 -3.84
C LEU A 158 -17.73 11.78 -2.88
N GLU A 159 -18.67 10.86 -2.71
CA GLU A 159 -19.78 10.98 -1.74
C GLU A 159 -19.31 11.03 -0.27
N GLN A 160 -18.09 10.56 0.02
CA GLN A 160 -17.50 10.54 1.36
C GLN A 160 -16.64 11.78 1.66
N LEU A 161 -16.32 12.58 0.64
CA LEU A 161 -15.49 13.77 0.80
C LEU A 161 -16.36 15.00 1.10
N PRO A 162 -15.83 15.95 1.89
CA PRO A 162 -16.55 17.18 2.24
C PRO A 162 -16.73 18.15 1.05
#